data_AF-A0A7S0B2Z9-F1
#
_entry.id   AF-A0A7S0B2Z9-F1
#
_cell.length_a   1.000
_cell.length_b   1.000
_cell.length_c   1.000
_cell.angle_alpha   90.00
_cell.angle_beta   90.00
_cell.angle_gamma   90.00
#
_symmetry.space_group_name_H-M   'P 1'
#
loop_
_entity.id
_entity.type
_entity.pdbx_description
1 polymer ?
#
loop_
_entity_poly.entity_id
_entity_poly.type
_entity_poly.pdbx_seq_one_letter_code
_entity_poly.pdbx_strand_id
1 'polypeptide(L)'
;AGAMEPLVALLRSTEKVSALRNEAWCLSNLCRINPTPPAWESVAPAIPVLAHVLSTSEDADVLTDACWAFSYMLDAGNDRIQALVDAGTCPRLAELLAHNSSNVVSPALRAVGNIITGDDAQTQAVLDAGVLPRFAALVSHTKRQIRKETCRAMSNVLAGTQAQVQQVIDAGLLPAVLTLAESPDHDIRREAHYAIHNLVDSGSGDQVGVLVALGGARPLVAACTGQPA
;
A
#
# COMPACT_ATOMS: atom_id res chain seq x y z
N ALA A 1 15.20 22.71 -11.96
CA ALA A 1 14.83 22.99 -10.56
C ALA A 1 14.12 24.34 -10.53
N GLY A 2 12.87 24.43 -10.08
CA GLY A 2 12.15 25.71 -9.99
C GLY A 2 10.62 25.66 -10.11
N ALA A 3 10.04 24.59 -10.64
CA ALA A 3 8.57 24.50 -10.80
C ALA A 3 7.84 24.03 -9.53
N MET A 4 8.54 23.38 -8.60
CA MET A 4 7.94 22.74 -7.44
C MET A 4 7.39 23.74 -6.42
N GLU A 5 8.17 24.74 -6.03
CA GLU A 5 7.76 25.75 -5.05
C GLU A 5 6.55 26.58 -5.53
N PRO A 6 6.51 27.11 -6.78
CA PRO A 6 5.32 27.77 -7.30
C PRO A 6 4.09 26.85 -7.34
N LEU A 7 4.26 25.58 -7.71
CA LEU A 7 3.16 24.63 -7.80
C LEU A 7 2.59 24.28 -6.41
N VAL A 8 3.46 24.11 -5.42
CA VAL A 8 3.07 23.92 -4.01
C VAL A 8 2.33 25.15 -3.48
N ALA A 9 2.73 26.36 -3.88
CA ALA A 9 2.03 27.59 -3.52
C ALA A 9 0.63 27.67 -4.17
N LEU A 10 0.50 27.29 -5.45
CA LEU A 10 -0.78 27.25 -6.15
C LEU A 10 -1.76 26.30 -5.45
N LEU A 11 -1.34 25.04 -5.22
CA LEU A 11 -2.17 24.01 -4.57
C LEU A 11 -2.72 24.43 -3.20
N ARG A 12 -2.03 25.31 -2.46
CA ARG A 12 -2.52 25.83 -1.16
C ARG A 12 -3.67 26.82 -1.29
N SER A 13 -3.83 27.45 -2.45
CA SER A 13 -4.77 28.55 -2.68
C SER A 13 -5.88 28.22 -3.69
N THR A 14 -5.77 27.08 -4.38
CA THR A 14 -6.68 26.71 -5.46
C THR A 14 -8.01 26.18 -4.94
N GLU A 15 -9.08 26.94 -5.19
CA GLU A 15 -10.46 26.54 -4.86
C GLU A 15 -11.17 25.82 -6.02
N LYS A 16 -10.73 26.05 -7.26
CA LYS A 16 -11.38 25.47 -8.45
C LYS A 16 -10.88 24.06 -8.71
N VAL A 17 -11.78 23.08 -8.64
CA VAL A 17 -11.49 21.65 -8.91
C VAL A 17 -10.78 21.42 -10.24
N SER A 18 -11.15 22.15 -11.30
CA SER A 18 -10.49 22.01 -12.62
C SER A 18 -9.03 22.46 -12.62
N ALA A 19 -8.68 23.49 -11.84
CA ALA A 19 -7.30 23.90 -11.65
C ALA A 19 -6.56 22.90 -10.75
N LEU A 20 -7.22 22.44 -9.68
CA LEU A 20 -6.67 21.46 -8.74
C LEU A 20 -6.27 20.14 -9.44
N ARG A 21 -7.06 19.67 -10.41
CA ARG A 21 -6.72 18.51 -11.26
C ARG A 21 -5.40 18.73 -12.00
N ASN A 22 -5.26 19.84 -12.70
CA ASN A 22 -4.04 20.15 -13.48
C ASN A 22 -2.82 20.29 -12.58
N GLU A 23 -3.00 20.87 -11.39
CA GLU A 23 -1.92 21.07 -10.42
C GLU A 23 -1.48 19.76 -9.78
N ALA A 24 -2.42 18.93 -9.32
CA ALA A 24 -2.14 17.60 -8.78
C ALA A 24 -1.47 16.70 -9.83
N TRP A 25 -1.97 16.73 -11.08
CA TRP A 25 -1.37 16.03 -12.21
C TRP A 25 0.05 16.52 -12.52
N CYS A 26 0.30 17.83 -12.50
CA CYS A 26 1.63 18.36 -12.72
C CYS A 26 2.60 17.90 -11.62
N LEU A 27 2.14 17.93 -10.37
CA LEU A 27 2.93 17.53 -9.22
C LEU A 27 3.25 16.03 -9.26
N SER A 28 2.29 15.17 -9.61
CA SER A 28 2.50 13.72 -9.75
C SER A 28 3.57 13.42 -10.81
N ASN A 29 3.54 14.14 -11.93
CA ASN A 29 4.56 14.00 -12.98
C ASN A 29 5.95 14.48 -12.55
N LEU A 30 6.05 15.56 -11.77
CA LEU A 30 7.33 16.02 -11.22
C LEU A 30 7.93 14.99 -10.26
N CYS A 31 7.09 14.28 -9.50
CA CYS A 31 7.53 13.22 -8.58
C CYS A 31 7.96 11.95 -9.31
N ARG A 32 7.45 11.71 -10.52
CA ARG A 32 7.74 10.52 -11.33
C ARG A 32 9.13 10.54 -12.01
N ILE A 33 9.78 11.69 -12.15
CA ILE A 33 10.94 11.89 -13.04
C ILE A 33 12.03 10.80 -12.80
N ASN A 34 12.39 10.12 -13.89
CA ASN A 34 13.32 8.98 -13.99
C ASN A 34 14.33 9.35 -15.11
N PRO A 35 15.67 9.16 -15.02
CA PRO A 35 16.44 8.21 -14.19
C PRO A 35 16.83 8.65 -12.79
N THR A 36 16.67 9.94 -12.45
CA THR A 36 17.07 10.47 -11.13
C THR A 36 15.84 11.01 -10.43
N PRO A 37 15.38 10.35 -9.34
CA PRO A 37 14.30 10.87 -8.52
C PRO A 37 14.62 12.30 -8.07
N PRO A 38 13.62 13.19 -7.96
CA PRO A 38 13.87 14.54 -7.48
C PRO A 38 14.50 14.50 -6.07
N ALA A 39 15.40 15.46 -5.85
CA ALA A 39 16.04 15.67 -4.55
C ALA A 39 14.96 15.82 -3.46
N TRP A 40 15.20 15.21 -2.29
CA TRP A 40 14.21 15.19 -1.21
C TRP A 40 13.78 16.59 -0.79
N GLU A 41 14.73 17.51 -0.73
CA GLU A 41 14.55 18.92 -0.38
C GLU A 41 13.58 19.62 -1.32
N SER A 42 13.46 19.15 -2.56
CA SER A 42 12.50 19.67 -3.52
C SER A 42 11.09 19.12 -3.27
N VAL A 43 10.95 17.81 -2.98
CA VAL A 43 9.61 17.17 -2.86
C VAL A 43 9.01 17.28 -1.47
N ALA A 44 9.82 17.33 -0.41
CA ALA A 44 9.34 17.32 0.97
C ALA A 44 8.31 18.43 1.27
N PRO A 45 8.48 19.68 0.78
CA PRO A 45 7.49 20.75 0.99
C PRO A 45 6.10 20.48 0.39
N ALA A 46 6.01 19.56 -0.59
CA ALA A 46 4.76 19.21 -1.25
C ALA A 46 3.92 18.22 -0.44
N ILE A 47 4.53 17.44 0.46
CA ILE A 47 3.85 16.41 1.27
C ILE A 47 2.68 16.98 2.09
N PRO A 48 2.86 18.02 2.95
CA PRO A 48 1.76 18.54 3.74
C PRO A 48 0.64 19.14 2.88
N VAL A 49 0.98 19.67 1.70
CA VAL A 49 -0.02 20.21 0.77
C VAL A 49 -0.81 19.09 0.10
N LEU A 50 -0.14 18.04 -0.38
CA LEU A 50 -0.81 16.86 -0.92
C LEU A 50 -1.65 16.16 0.14
N ALA A 51 -1.19 16.09 1.40
CA ALA A 51 -1.97 15.52 2.49
C ALA A 51 -3.25 16.32 2.75
N HIS A 52 -3.16 17.65 2.70
CA HIS A 52 -4.32 18.52 2.76
C HIS A 52 -5.28 18.32 1.56
N VAL A 53 -4.76 18.24 0.34
CA VAL A 53 -5.55 17.97 -0.86
C VAL A 53 -6.24 16.60 -0.79
N LEU A 54 -5.52 15.56 -0.33
CA LEU A 54 -6.05 14.20 -0.18
C LEU A 54 -7.19 14.15 0.85
N SER A 55 -7.08 14.93 1.92
CA SER A 55 -8.08 14.97 3.01
C SER A 55 -9.30 15.84 2.70
N THR A 56 -9.19 16.80 1.78
CA THR A 56 -10.27 17.76 1.48
C THR A 56 -10.98 17.49 0.16
N SER A 57 -10.33 16.82 -0.79
CA SER A 57 -10.91 16.53 -2.10
C SER A 57 -11.73 15.23 -2.08
N GLU A 58 -12.85 15.25 -2.81
CA GLU A 58 -13.65 14.09 -3.19
C GLU A 58 -13.59 13.83 -4.72
N ASP A 59 -12.81 14.63 -5.44
CA ASP A 59 -12.67 14.51 -6.89
C ASP A 59 -11.74 13.34 -7.24
N ALA A 60 -12.27 12.36 -7.98
CA ALA A 60 -11.56 11.13 -8.27
C ALA A 60 -10.24 11.34 -9.04
N ASP A 61 -10.15 12.35 -9.91
CA ASP A 61 -8.93 12.63 -10.67
C ASP A 61 -7.87 13.24 -9.75
N VAL A 62 -8.26 14.23 -8.92
CA VAL A 62 -7.37 14.82 -7.90
C VAL A 62 -6.85 13.76 -6.94
N LEU A 63 -7.72 12.89 -6.43
CA LEU A 63 -7.35 11.81 -5.53
C LEU A 63 -6.39 10.80 -6.20
N THR A 64 -6.65 10.46 -7.46
CA THR A 64 -5.79 9.57 -8.24
C THR A 64 -4.38 10.15 -8.37
N ASP A 65 -4.26 11.42 -8.78
CA ASP A 65 -2.96 12.07 -8.98
C ASP A 65 -2.21 12.30 -7.66
N ALA A 66 -2.91 12.66 -6.59
CA ALA A 66 -2.32 12.79 -5.25
C ALA A 66 -1.75 11.45 -4.76
N CYS A 67 -2.50 10.36 -4.89
CA CYS A 67 -2.01 9.02 -4.53
C CYS A 67 -0.81 8.58 -5.38
N TRP A 68 -0.81 8.90 -6.69
CA TRP A 68 0.35 8.63 -7.54
C TRP A 68 1.58 9.42 -7.09
N ALA A 69 1.42 10.72 -6.80
CA ALA A 69 2.50 11.55 -6.29
C ALA A 69 3.12 10.94 -5.03
N PHE A 70 2.30 10.53 -4.05
CA PHE A 70 2.78 9.83 -2.86
C PHE A 70 3.52 8.53 -3.19
N SER A 71 2.96 7.69 -4.06
CA SER A 71 3.62 6.43 -4.44
C SER A 71 5.02 6.63 -5.01
N TYR A 72 5.24 7.70 -5.78
CA TYR A 72 6.55 8.03 -6.34
C TYR A 72 7.49 8.67 -5.32
N MET A 73 6.97 9.47 -4.39
CA MET A 73 7.79 10.07 -3.33
C MET A 73 8.38 9.02 -2.38
N LEU A 74 7.66 7.92 -2.15
CA LEU A 74 8.00 6.85 -1.20
C LEU A 74 9.08 5.86 -1.69
N ASP A 75 9.44 5.87 -2.96
CA ASP A 75 10.32 4.86 -3.57
C ASP A 75 11.81 4.98 -3.15
N ALA A 76 12.14 5.76 -2.10
CA ALA A 76 13.50 6.18 -1.77
C ALA A 76 13.82 6.33 -0.26
N GLY A 77 13.39 5.37 0.57
CA GLY A 77 13.89 5.15 1.95
C GLY A 77 12.95 5.56 3.09
N ASN A 78 13.21 5.05 4.30
CA ASN A 78 12.34 5.16 5.47
C ASN A 78 12.07 6.61 5.92
N ASP A 79 12.99 7.54 5.73
CA ASP A 79 12.79 8.96 6.09
C ASP A 79 11.62 9.59 5.30
N ARG A 80 11.45 9.17 4.04
CA ARG A 80 10.37 9.66 3.17
C ARG A 80 9.03 9.06 3.57
N ILE A 81 9.04 7.78 3.95
CA ILE A 81 7.88 7.10 4.53
C ILE A 81 7.44 7.83 5.80
N GLN A 82 8.39 8.12 6.70
CA GLN A 82 8.11 8.81 7.95
C GLN A 82 7.46 10.17 7.73
N ALA A 83 7.95 10.96 6.79
CA ALA A 83 7.36 12.26 6.47
C ALA A 83 5.89 12.17 6.00
N LEU A 84 5.49 11.12 5.29
CA LEU A 84 4.08 10.89 4.91
C LEU A 84 3.24 10.43 6.09
N VAL A 85 3.79 9.59 6.96
CA VAL A 85 3.14 9.13 8.19
C VAL A 85 2.89 10.34 9.10
N ASP A 86 3.91 11.16 9.34
CA ASP A 86 3.84 12.37 10.16
C ASP A 86 2.87 13.42 9.59
N ALA A 87 2.69 13.44 8.26
CA ALA A 87 1.69 14.27 7.60
C ALA A 87 0.24 13.75 7.75
N GLY A 88 0.02 12.64 8.48
CA GLY A 88 -1.31 12.12 8.79
C GLY A 88 -2.03 11.48 7.61
N THR A 89 -1.29 10.96 6.61
CA THR A 89 -1.88 10.45 5.36
C THR A 89 -2.51 9.06 5.50
N CYS A 90 -2.08 8.25 6.47
CA CYS A 90 -2.46 6.83 6.59
C CYS A 90 -3.99 6.59 6.70
N PRO A 91 -4.75 7.29 7.55
CA PRO A 91 -6.20 7.09 7.65
C PRO A 91 -6.93 7.34 6.33
N ARG A 92 -6.60 8.45 5.65
CA ARG A 92 -7.23 8.79 4.37
C ARG A 92 -6.85 7.81 3.27
N LEU A 93 -5.58 7.38 3.21
CA LEU A 93 -5.17 6.35 2.26
C LEU A 93 -5.91 5.03 2.49
N ALA A 94 -6.12 4.62 3.74
CA ALA A 94 -6.90 3.44 4.08
C ALA A 94 -8.38 3.57 3.69
N GLU A 95 -9.00 4.74 3.87
CA GLU A 95 -10.36 5.01 3.39
C GLU A 95 -10.48 4.88 1.87
N LEU A 96 -9.52 5.43 1.12
CA LEU A 96 -9.52 5.41 -0.35
C LEU A 96 -9.40 3.99 -0.94
N LEU A 97 -8.96 3.00 -0.17
CA LEU A 97 -8.99 1.59 -0.58
C LEU A 97 -10.42 1.05 -0.76
N ALA A 98 -11.42 1.70 -0.16
CA ALA A 98 -12.83 1.38 -0.34
C ALA A 98 -13.52 2.21 -1.44
N HIS A 99 -12.77 3.02 -2.20
CA HIS A 99 -13.34 3.91 -3.21
C HIS A 99 -13.95 3.13 -4.39
N ASN A 100 -15.08 3.60 -4.92
CA ASN A 100 -15.81 2.93 -6.00
C ASN A 100 -15.02 2.85 -7.32
N SER A 101 -14.15 3.83 -7.56
CA SER A 101 -13.27 3.84 -8.74
C SER A 101 -11.96 3.12 -8.45
N SER A 102 -11.71 2.03 -9.18
CA SER A 102 -10.42 1.35 -9.14
C SER A 102 -9.24 2.21 -9.60
N ASN A 103 -9.49 3.34 -10.28
CA ASN A 103 -8.44 4.28 -10.66
C ASN A 103 -7.88 5.04 -9.45
N VAL A 104 -8.69 5.21 -8.41
CA VAL A 104 -8.27 5.75 -7.10
C VAL A 104 -7.68 4.65 -6.23
N VAL A 105 -8.33 3.47 -6.18
CA VAL A 105 -7.87 2.33 -5.36
C VAL A 105 -6.46 1.89 -5.74
N SER A 106 -6.13 1.82 -7.03
CA SER A 106 -4.83 1.30 -7.48
C SER A 106 -3.62 2.12 -6.98
N PRO A 107 -3.57 3.45 -7.15
CA PRO A 107 -2.48 4.26 -6.59
C PRO A 107 -2.56 4.40 -5.07
N ALA A 108 -3.75 4.43 -4.47
CA ALA A 108 -3.87 4.43 -3.00
C ALA A 108 -3.26 3.15 -2.40
N LEU A 109 -3.59 1.98 -2.97
CA LEU A 109 -3.01 0.70 -2.58
C LEU A 109 -1.50 0.66 -2.79
N ARG A 110 -1.00 1.26 -3.88
CA ARG A 110 0.45 1.35 -4.10
C ARG A 110 1.12 2.22 -3.03
N ALA A 111 0.55 3.38 -2.69
CA ALA A 111 1.09 4.23 -1.64
C ALA A 111 1.09 3.51 -0.28
N VAL A 112 -0.02 2.87 0.09
CA VAL A 112 -0.14 2.02 1.30
C VAL A 112 0.92 0.92 1.30
N GLY A 113 1.06 0.19 0.20
CA GLY A 113 2.06 -0.88 0.08
C GLY A 113 3.50 -0.39 0.22
N ASN A 114 3.80 0.82 -0.26
CA ASN A 114 5.12 1.44 -0.10
C ASN A 114 5.37 1.94 1.33
N ILE A 115 4.35 2.32 2.10
CA ILE A 115 4.51 2.64 3.53
C ILE A 115 4.81 1.36 4.32
N ILE A 116 4.12 0.26 4.00
CA ILE A 116 4.30 -1.06 4.65
C ILE A 116 5.69 -1.66 4.39
N THR A 117 6.42 -1.23 3.34
CA THR A 117 7.82 -1.66 3.15
C THR A 117 8.81 -0.96 4.08
N GLY A 118 8.35 -0.01 4.89
CA GLY A 118 9.14 0.68 5.92
C GLY A 118 9.47 -0.21 7.12
N ASP A 119 9.81 0.44 8.24
CA ASP A 119 10.03 -0.29 9.50
C ASP A 119 8.72 -0.73 10.18
N ASP A 120 8.85 -1.45 11.29
CA ASP A 120 7.70 -1.97 12.04
C ASP A 120 6.78 -0.86 12.55
N ALA A 121 7.32 0.31 12.93
CA ALA A 121 6.50 1.43 13.42
C ALA A 121 5.68 2.06 12.28
N GLN A 122 6.30 2.22 11.11
CA GLN A 122 5.65 2.73 9.90
C GLN A 122 4.56 1.77 9.40
N THR A 123 4.84 0.46 9.43
CA THR A 123 3.85 -0.58 9.15
C THR A 123 2.69 -0.51 10.14
N GLN A 124 2.97 -0.36 11.44
CA GLN A 124 1.94 -0.28 12.47
C GLN A 124 1.03 0.94 12.29
N ALA A 125 1.56 2.10 11.87
CA ALA A 125 0.76 3.29 11.59
C ALA A 125 -0.33 3.05 10.52
N VAL A 126 -0.04 2.20 9.53
CA VAL A 126 -1.01 1.80 8.49
C VAL A 126 -2.03 0.79 9.03
N LEU A 127 -1.61 -0.12 9.91
CA LEU A 127 -2.53 -1.07 10.56
C LEU A 127 -3.51 -0.35 11.48
N ASP A 128 -3.02 0.60 12.29
CA ASP A 128 -3.81 1.45 13.18
C ASP A 128 -4.82 2.32 12.40
N ALA A 129 -4.48 2.67 11.16
CA ALA A 129 -5.38 3.36 10.23
C ALA A 129 -6.51 2.45 9.67
N GLY A 130 -6.58 1.17 10.05
CA GLY A 130 -7.68 0.28 9.69
C GLY A 130 -7.60 -0.31 8.28
N VAL A 131 -6.39 -0.63 7.80
CA VAL A 131 -6.18 -1.15 6.45
C VAL A 131 -6.66 -2.60 6.26
N LEU A 132 -6.59 -3.44 7.30
CA LEU A 132 -6.82 -4.89 7.18
C LEU A 132 -8.25 -5.26 6.72
N PRO A 133 -9.32 -4.63 7.23
CA PRO A 133 -10.67 -4.85 6.69
C PRO A 133 -10.79 -4.45 5.21
N ARG A 134 -9.98 -3.49 4.74
CA ARG A 134 -9.95 -3.09 3.33
C ARG A 134 -9.26 -4.15 2.48
N PHE A 135 -8.16 -4.72 2.96
CA PHE A 135 -7.50 -5.84 2.30
C PHE A 135 -8.43 -7.04 2.15
N ALA A 136 -9.24 -7.36 3.16
CA ALA A 136 -10.24 -8.44 3.09
C ALA A 136 -11.22 -8.27 1.91
N ALA A 137 -11.58 -7.04 1.54
CA ALA A 137 -12.40 -6.77 0.35
C ALA A 137 -11.56 -6.84 -0.95
N LEU A 138 -10.33 -6.31 -0.93
CA LEU A 138 -9.50 -6.18 -2.12
C LEU A 138 -8.88 -7.49 -2.61
N VAL A 139 -8.69 -8.49 -1.75
CA VAL A 139 -8.21 -9.84 -2.14
C VAL A 139 -9.13 -10.54 -3.14
N SER A 140 -10.43 -10.19 -3.17
CA SER A 140 -11.42 -10.73 -4.12
C SER A 140 -11.80 -9.73 -5.22
N HIS A 141 -11.05 -8.63 -5.37
CA HIS A 141 -11.36 -7.59 -6.35
C HIS A 141 -11.29 -8.12 -7.79
N THR A 142 -12.16 -7.60 -8.68
CA THR A 142 -12.27 -8.04 -10.08
C THR A 142 -10.96 -7.86 -10.87
N LYS A 143 -10.28 -6.72 -10.66
CA LYS A 143 -8.96 -6.45 -11.24
C LYS A 143 -7.85 -7.29 -10.61
N ARG A 144 -7.21 -8.13 -11.43
CA ARG A 144 -6.02 -8.93 -11.10
C ARG A 144 -4.94 -8.13 -10.37
N GLN A 145 -4.58 -6.96 -10.91
CA GLN A 145 -3.48 -6.17 -10.38
C GLN A 145 -3.74 -5.69 -8.94
N ILE A 146 -5.00 -5.39 -8.58
CA ILE A 146 -5.37 -5.02 -7.21
C ILE A 146 -5.21 -6.21 -6.26
N ARG A 147 -5.67 -7.40 -6.66
CA ARG A 147 -5.47 -8.62 -5.85
C ARG A 147 -4.00 -8.90 -5.60
N LYS A 148 -3.17 -8.79 -6.65
CA LYS A 148 -1.71 -9.00 -6.57
C LYS A 148 -1.05 -8.02 -5.60
N GLU A 149 -1.30 -6.72 -5.74
CA GLU A 149 -0.70 -5.71 -4.84
C GLU A 149 -1.23 -5.81 -3.41
N THR A 150 -2.49 -6.22 -3.23
CA THR A 150 -3.06 -6.49 -1.88
C THR A 150 -2.34 -7.67 -1.22
N CYS A 151 -2.12 -8.75 -1.97
CA CYS A 151 -1.38 -9.91 -1.48
C CYS A 151 0.07 -9.55 -1.12
N ARG A 152 0.74 -8.78 -1.97
CA ARG A 152 2.09 -8.25 -1.70
C ARG A 152 2.13 -7.33 -0.48
N ALA A 153 1.12 -6.50 -0.25
CA ALA A 153 1.05 -5.68 0.95
C ALA A 153 0.87 -6.56 2.20
N MET A 154 0.00 -7.58 2.16
CA MET A 154 -0.16 -8.54 3.25
C MET A 154 1.12 -9.34 3.53
N SER A 155 1.88 -9.73 2.50
CA SER A 155 3.13 -10.47 2.70
C SER A 155 4.18 -9.65 3.44
N ASN A 156 4.23 -8.34 3.20
CA ASN A 156 5.12 -7.43 3.93
C ASN A 156 4.66 -7.23 5.39
N VAL A 157 3.34 -7.12 5.66
CA VAL A 157 2.84 -7.08 7.05
C VAL A 157 3.20 -8.36 7.81
N LEU A 158 3.09 -9.52 7.14
CA LEU A 158 3.43 -10.82 7.73
C LEU A 158 4.94 -11.04 7.91
N ALA A 159 5.80 -10.19 7.34
CA ALA A 159 7.24 -10.19 7.58
C ALA A 159 7.65 -9.35 8.80
N GLY A 160 6.70 -8.62 9.40
CA GLY A 160 6.95 -7.76 10.54
C GLY A 160 6.92 -8.50 11.88
N THR A 161 6.56 -7.80 12.94
CA THR A 161 6.54 -8.36 14.31
C THR A 161 5.44 -9.41 14.51
N GLN A 162 5.58 -10.26 15.53
CA GLN A 162 4.53 -11.21 15.93
C GLN A 162 3.19 -10.53 16.25
N ALA A 163 3.21 -9.29 16.75
CA ALA A 163 1.98 -8.52 17.00
C ALA A 163 1.29 -8.09 15.69
N GLN A 164 2.06 -7.78 14.65
CA GLN A 164 1.53 -7.46 13.32
C GLN A 164 1.00 -8.72 12.62
N VAL A 165 1.72 -9.83 12.74
CA VAL A 165 1.23 -11.15 12.31
C VAL A 165 -0.10 -11.48 12.99
N GLN A 166 -0.21 -11.24 14.31
CA GLN A 166 -1.45 -11.50 15.05
C GLN A 166 -2.61 -10.66 14.53
N GLN A 167 -2.40 -9.38 14.21
CA GLN A 167 -3.46 -8.53 13.65
C GLN A 167 -4.00 -9.08 12.31
N VAL A 168 -3.14 -9.66 11.46
CA VAL A 168 -3.57 -10.31 10.20
C VAL A 168 -4.40 -11.56 10.49
N ILE A 169 -4.02 -12.34 11.50
CA ILE A 169 -4.77 -13.53 11.96
C ILE A 169 -6.14 -13.12 12.50
N ASP A 170 -6.18 -12.14 13.40
CA ASP A 170 -7.40 -11.65 14.05
C ASP A 170 -8.36 -11.01 13.03
N ALA A 171 -7.82 -10.40 11.97
CA ALA A 171 -8.60 -9.91 10.84
C ALA A 171 -9.15 -11.03 9.93
N GLY A 172 -8.83 -12.30 10.18
CA GLY A 172 -9.33 -13.44 9.42
C GLY A 172 -8.79 -13.51 7.99
N LEU A 173 -7.60 -12.97 7.74
CA LEU A 173 -7.05 -12.86 6.38
C LEU A 173 -6.28 -14.10 5.91
N LEU A 174 -5.87 -15.00 6.82
CA LEU A 174 -5.12 -16.21 6.43
C LEU A 174 -5.87 -17.12 5.45
N PRO A 175 -7.17 -17.41 5.60
CA PRO A 175 -7.91 -18.19 4.61
C PRO A 175 -7.86 -17.57 3.20
N ALA A 176 -7.90 -16.24 3.11
CA ALA A 176 -7.78 -15.55 1.82
C ALA A 176 -6.38 -15.71 1.22
N VAL A 177 -5.32 -15.59 2.04
CA VAL A 177 -3.93 -15.84 1.59
C VAL A 177 -3.78 -17.27 1.07
N LEU A 178 -4.32 -18.27 1.77
CA LEU A 178 -4.28 -19.66 1.34
C LEU A 178 -5.02 -19.88 0.01
N THR A 179 -6.21 -19.28 -0.14
CA THR A 179 -6.95 -19.32 -1.41
C THR A 179 -6.15 -18.68 -2.56
N LEU A 180 -5.44 -17.57 -2.29
CA LEU A 180 -4.59 -16.92 -3.29
C LEU A 180 -3.34 -17.74 -3.63
N ALA A 181 -2.84 -18.57 -2.71
CA ALA A 181 -1.73 -19.49 -2.96
C ALA A 181 -2.07 -20.60 -3.97
N GLU A 182 -3.36 -20.91 -4.12
CA GLU A 182 -3.88 -21.87 -5.11
C GLU A 182 -4.36 -21.20 -6.41
N SER A 183 -4.22 -19.87 -6.53
CA SER A 183 -4.66 -19.10 -7.70
C SER A 183 -4.09 -19.66 -9.01
N PRO A 184 -4.79 -19.67 -10.15
CA PRO A 184 -4.18 -20.03 -11.44
C PRO A 184 -3.12 -19.01 -11.90
N ASP A 185 -3.18 -17.80 -11.33
CA ASP A 185 -2.28 -16.70 -11.64
C ASP A 185 -0.94 -16.83 -10.92
N HIS A 186 0.14 -17.02 -11.68
CA HIS A 186 1.48 -17.25 -11.14
C HIS A 186 1.99 -16.11 -10.25
N ASP A 187 1.76 -14.85 -10.63
CA ASP A 187 2.26 -13.73 -9.83
C ASP A 187 1.52 -13.64 -8.49
N ILE A 188 0.19 -13.82 -8.51
CA ILE A 188 -0.61 -13.80 -7.28
C ILE A 188 -0.22 -14.96 -6.36
N ARG A 189 -0.08 -16.17 -6.90
CA ARG A 189 0.39 -17.33 -6.10
C ARG A 189 1.74 -17.06 -5.48
N ARG A 190 2.67 -16.48 -6.24
CA ARG A 190 4.02 -16.20 -5.75
C ARG A 190 3.97 -15.25 -4.55
N GLU A 191 3.22 -14.15 -4.64
CA GLU A 191 3.07 -13.23 -3.49
C GLU A 191 2.39 -13.92 -2.29
N ALA A 192 1.43 -14.80 -2.53
CA ALA A 192 0.77 -15.56 -1.46
C ALA A 192 1.71 -16.57 -0.79
N HIS A 193 2.57 -17.26 -1.55
CA HIS A 193 3.60 -18.12 -0.98
C HIS A 193 4.62 -17.32 -0.16
N TYR A 194 5.00 -16.12 -0.60
CA TYR A 194 5.82 -15.22 0.21
C TYR A 194 5.13 -14.84 1.51
N ALA A 195 3.82 -14.52 1.49
CA ALA A 195 3.06 -14.23 2.70
C ALA A 195 3.07 -15.41 3.70
N ILE A 196 2.88 -16.64 3.21
CA ILE A 196 2.92 -17.84 4.05
C ILE A 196 4.33 -18.06 4.62
N HIS A 197 5.36 -17.93 3.79
CA HIS A 197 6.76 -18.03 4.22
C HIS A 197 7.08 -17.02 5.31
N ASN A 198 6.71 -15.75 5.13
CA ASN A 198 6.99 -14.69 6.08
C ASN A 198 6.29 -14.92 7.42
N LEU A 199 5.04 -15.42 7.41
CA LEU A 199 4.37 -15.82 8.65
C LEU A 199 5.13 -16.92 9.37
N VAL A 200 5.64 -17.93 8.65
CA VAL A 200 6.42 -19.03 9.26
C VAL A 200 7.74 -18.53 9.85
N ASP A 201 8.40 -17.58 9.19
CA ASP A 201 9.69 -17.02 9.63
C ASP A 201 9.54 -16.06 10.82
N SER A 202 8.55 -15.16 10.76
CA SER A 202 8.37 -14.07 11.74
C SER A 202 7.39 -14.42 12.88
N GLY A 203 6.50 -15.39 12.66
CA GLY A 203 5.45 -15.78 13.59
C GLY A 203 5.94 -16.63 14.77
N SER A 204 5.16 -16.64 15.85
CA SER A 204 5.35 -17.56 16.97
C SER A 204 4.87 -18.98 16.64
N GLY A 205 5.27 -19.98 17.43
CA GLY A 205 4.83 -21.37 17.26
C GLY A 205 3.31 -21.53 17.24
N ASP A 206 2.58 -20.77 18.06
CA ASP A 206 1.12 -20.80 18.09
C ASP A 206 0.51 -20.21 16.81
N GLN A 207 1.08 -19.12 16.29
CA GLN A 207 0.63 -18.49 15.04
C GLN A 207 0.87 -19.39 13.83
N VAL A 208 2.03 -20.06 13.78
CA VAL A 208 2.30 -21.11 12.78
C VAL A 208 1.34 -22.28 12.96
N GLY A 209 1.00 -22.64 14.19
CA GLY A 209 -0.03 -23.64 14.50
C GLY A 209 -1.39 -23.30 13.89
N VAL A 210 -1.82 -22.03 13.96
CA VAL A 210 -3.04 -21.54 13.30
C VAL A 210 -2.96 -21.70 11.78
N LEU A 211 -1.85 -21.30 11.16
CA LEU A 211 -1.63 -21.46 9.72
C LEU A 211 -1.73 -22.95 9.30
N VAL A 212 -1.10 -23.85 10.05
CA VAL A 212 -1.13 -25.29 9.78
C VAL A 212 -2.55 -25.85 9.94
N ALA A 213 -3.27 -25.44 10.97
CA ALA A 213 -4.66 -25.85 11.20
C ALA A 213 -5.59 -25.42 10.05
N LEU A 214 -5.29 -24.30 9.40
CA LEU A 214 -6.01 -23.81 8.22
C LEU A 214 -5.59 -24.49 6.89
N GLY A 215 -4.61 -25.40 6.93
CA GLY A 215 -4.13 -26.13 5.75
C GLY A 215 -2.92 -25.53 5.05
N GLY A 216 -2.24 -24.55 5.67
CA GLY A 216 -1.09 -23.85 5.08
C GLY A 216 0.14 -24.72 4.79
N ALA A 217 0.20 -25.94 5.33
CA ALA A 217 1.25 -26.90 5.00
C ALA A 217 1.21 -27.37 3.54
N ARG A 218 0.03 -27.47 2.92
CA ARG A 218 -0.12 -27.98 1.54
C ARG A 218 0.53 -27.06 0.50
N PRO A 219 0.24 -25.74 0.47
CA PRO A 219 0.89 -24.82 -0.46
C PRO A 219 2.42 -24.80 -0.34
N LEU A 220 2.96 -24.92 0.88
CA LEU A 220 4.40 -24.95 1.12
C LEU A 220 5.05 -26.20 0.54
N VAL A 221 4.43 -27.37 0.75
CA VAL A 221 4.93 -28.64 0.18
C VAL A 221 4.88 -28.61 -1.34
N ALA A 222 3.77 -28.14 -1.92
CA ALA A 222 3.61 -28.01 -3.37
C ALA A 222 4.67 -27.09 -4.00
N ALA A 223 4.96 -25.95 -3.35
CA ALA A 223 5.99 -25.01 -3.80
C ALA A 223 7.40 -25.64 -3.77
N CYS A 224 7.72 -26.45 -2.77
CA CYS A 224 9.03 -27.12 -2.67
C CYS A 224 9.19 -28.31 -3.61
N THR A 225 8.11 -29.03 -3.95
CA THR A 225 8.17 -30.23 -4.80
C THR A 225 7.91 -29.95 -6.28
N GLY A 226 7.53 -28.72 -6.64
CA GLY A 226 7.15 -28.35 -8.01
C GLY A 226 5.84 -29.02 -8.47
N GLN A 227 5.08 -29.60 -7.55
CA GLN A 227 3.78 -30.19 -7.83
C GLN A 227 2.68 -29.11 -7.71
N PRO A 228 1.59 -29.20 -8.49
CA PRO A 228 0.43 -28.34 -8.25
C PRO A 228 -0.13 -28.59 -6.85
N ALA A 229 -0.50 -27.50 -6.17
CA ALA A 229 -1.18 -27.53 -4.88
C ALA A 229 -2.55 -28.22 -4.98
#